data_AF-A1S199-F1
#
_entry.id   AF-A1S199-F1
#
_cell.length_a   1.000
_cell.length_b   1.000
_cell.length_c   1.000
_cell.angle_alpha   90.00
_cell.angle_beta   90.00
_cell.angle_gamma   90.00
#
_symmetry.space_group_name_H-M   'P 1'
#
loop_
_entity.id
_entity.type
_entity.pdbx_description
1 polymer ?
#
loop_
_entity_poly.entity_id
_entity_poly.type
_entity_poly.pdbx_seq_one_letter_code
_entity_poly.pdbx_strand_id
1 'polypeptide(L)'
;MKKVLWALDIPAFREAVRLLEESLKDQVQVVGVGPLYSADEVLKLIRELEADEVVTAIEDPCEMNKLLSSGVQPLVMITEDVAECGSREECLEYESKGYLLLEKEDGVKVVALKEFLRVVDIMFQLVEPSEVHVHDEEE
;
A
#
# COMPACT_ATOMS: atom_id res chain seq x y z
N MET A 1 -16.77 -9.42 7.18
CA MET A 1 -15.60 -8.90 7.93
C MET A 1 -14.37 -9.54 7.35
N LYS A 2 -13.56 -8.75 6.66
CA LYS A 2 -12.30 -9.18 6.05
C LYS A 2 -11.13 -8.97 7.01
N LYS A 3 -10.23 -9.93 7.06
CA LYS A 3 -8.96 -9.80 7.76
C LYS A 3 -7.91 -9.25 6.79
N VAL A 4 -7.39 -8.07 7.08
CA VAL A 4 -6.39 -7.39 6.24
C VAL A 4 -5.03 -7.48 6.94
N LEU A 5 -4.09 -8.15 6.29
CA LEU A 5 -2.70 -8.19 6.72
C LEU A 5 -2.07 -6.81 6.46
N TRP A 6 -1.53 -6.17 7.50
CA TRP A 6 -0.90 -4.85 7.41
C TRP A 6 0.61 -5.00 7.45
N ALA A 7 1.21 -5.01 6.26
CA ALA A 7 2.62 -5.28 6.03
C ALA A 7 3.42 -3.99 5.74
N LEU A 8 3.16 -2.94 6.52
CA LEU A 8 3.84 -1.64 6.42
C LEU A 8 4.71 -1.38 7.66
N ASP A 9 5.66 -0.46 7.51
CA ASP A 9 6.54 0.06 8.57
C ASP A 9 5.86 1.06 9.51
N ILE A 10 4.68 1.54 9.14
CA ILE A 10 3.83 2.42 9.95
C ILE A 10 2.70 1.64 10.64
N PRO A 11 2.25 2.03 11.84
CA PRO A 11 1.03 1.48 12.44
C PRO A 11 -0.22 1.83 11.62
N ALA A 12 -1.20 0.92 11.61
CA ALA A 12 -2.52 1.24 11.07
C ALA A 12 -3.18 2.32 11.93
N PHE A 13 -3.72 3.34 11.27
CA PHE A 13 -4.41 4.47 11.91
C PHE A 13 -5.88 4.52 11.50
N ARG A 14 -6.70 5.24 12.27
CA ARG A 14 -8.17 5.24 12.14
C ARG A 14 -8.64 5.54 10.71
N GLU A 15 -8.02 6.52 10.06
CA GLU A 15 -8.39 6.93 8.71
C GLU A 15 -8.06 5.86 7.66
N ALA A 16 -6.94 5.14 7.82
CA ALA A 16 -6.61 4.01 6.98
C ALA A 16 -7.64 2.88 7.08
N VAL A 17 -8.09 2.55 8.30
CA VAL A 17 -9.13 1.52 8.49
C VAL A 17 -10.43 1.95 7.83
N ARG A 18 -10.85 3.22 8.01
CA ARG A 18 -12.07 3.76 7.37
C ARG A 18 -12.02 3.61 5.85
N LEU A 19 -10.91 4.02 5.23
CA LEU A 19 -10.75 3.96 3.77
C LEU A 19 -10.63 2.52 3.24
N LEU A 20 -10.04 1.60 4.01
CA LEU A 20 -10.05 0.17 3.69
C LEU A 20 -11.48 -0.40 3.69
N GLU A 21 -12.30 -0.07 4.69
CA GLU A 21 -13.69 -0.52 4.76
C GLU A 21 -14.51 0.02 3.58
N GLU A 22 -14.29 1.28 3.20
CA GLU A 22 -14.93 1.90 2.04
C GLU A 22 -14.51 1.26 0.72
N SER A 23 -13.21 1.03 0.53
CA SER A 23 -12.66 0.39 -0.68
C SER A 23 -13.12 -1.07 -0.83
N LEU A 24 -13.11 -1.82 0.28
CA LEU A 24 -13.46 -3.24 0.29
C LEU A 24 -14.96 -3.52 0.41
N LYS A 25 -15.76 -2.49 0.75
CA LYS A 25 -17.22 -2.58 0.99
C LYS A 25 -17.58 -3.66 2.03
N ASP A 26 -16.74 -3.83 3.03
CA ASP A 26 -16.92 -4.76 4.15
C ASP A 26 -16.21 -4.19 5.40
N GLN A 27 -16.61 -4.66 6.57
CA GLN A 27 -15.89 -4.38 7.81
C GLN A 27 -14.49 -5.00 7.76
N VAL A 28 -13.52 -4.30 8.35
CA VAL A 28 -12.11 -4.70 8.27
C VAL A 28 -11.54 -4.95 9.67
N GLN A 29 -10.90 -6.11 9.83
CA GLN A 29 -10.00 -6.38 10.94
C GLN A 29 -8.56 -6.29 10.44
N VAL A 30 -7.82 -5.28 10.89
CA VAL A 30 -6.40 -5.12 10.55
C VAL A 30 -5.53 -5.98 11.46
N VAL A 31 -4.59 -6.72 10.88
CA VAL A 31 -3.59 -7.51 11.59
C VAL A 31 -2.19 -6.99 11.23
N GLY A 32 -1.59 -6.23 12.15
CA GLY A 32 -0.25 -5.68 11.98
C GLY A 32 0.83 -6.76 12.09
N VAL A 33 1.66 -6.87 11.05
CA VAL A 33 2.80 -7.80 11.00
C VAL A 33 4.14 -7.10 10.76
N GLY A 34 4.13 -5.78 10.62
CA GLY A 34 5.31 -4.97 10.31
C GLY A 34 5.68 -5.04 8.82
N PRO A 35 6.76 -4.36 8.39
CA PRO A 35 7.12 -4.32 6.99
C PRO A 35 7.58 -5.69 6.52
N LEU A 36 7.04 -6.13 5.38
CA LEU A 36 7.47 -7.34 4.69
C LEU A 36 8.01 -6.95 3.32
N TYR A 37 9.13 -7.56 2.93
CA TYR A 37 9.86 -7.19 1.71
C TYR A 37 9.83 -8.28 0.64
N SER A 38 9.31 -9.47 0.97
CA SER A 38 9.22 -10.59 0.03
C SER A 38 7.80 -11.13 -0.10
N ALA A 39 7.48 -11.63 -1.28
CA ALA A 39 6.22 -12.30 -1.57
C ALA A 39 6.04 -13.56 -0.73
N ASP A 40 7.12 -14.31 -0.49
CA ASP A 40 7.07 -15.57 0.26
C ASP A 40 6.66 -15.33 1.72
N GLU A 41 7.15 -14.27 2.35
CA GLU A 41 6.75 -13.88 3.71
C GLU A 41 5.27 -13.49 3.77
N VAL A 42 4.82 -12.69 2.80
CA VAL A 42 3.41 -12.28 2.69
C VAL A 42 2.51 -13.50 2.49
N LEU A 43 2.83 -14.39 1.54
CA LEU A 43 2.05 -15.59 1.25
C LEU A 43 1.99 -16.55 2.44
N LYS A 44 3.10 -16.69 3.16
CA LYS A 44 3.16 -17.47 4.40
C LYS A 44 2.20 -16.91 5.44
N LEU A 45 2.28 -15.60 5.72
CA LEU A 45 1.46 -14.96 6.75
C LEU A 45 -0.03 -14.89 6.38
N ILE A 46 -0.37 -14.71 5.11
CA ILE A 46 -1.74 -14.81 4.62
C ILE A 46 -2.35 -16.18 4.99
N ARG A 47 -1.59 -17.27 4.80
CA ARG A 47 -2.05 -18.63 5.13
C ARG A 47 -2.11 -18.86 6.64
N GLU A 48 -1.06 -18.49 7.37
CA GLU A 48 -0.96 -18.71 8.82
C GLU A 48 -2.02 -17.92 9.59
N LEU A 49 -2.33 -16.71 9.15
CA LEU A 49 -3.26 -15.81 9.82
C LEU A 49 -4.65 -15.84 9.18
N GLU A 50 -4.88 -16.63 8.12
CA GLU A 50 -6.12 -16.67 7.36
C GLU A 50 -6.59 -15.25 7.00
N ALA A 51 -5.69 -14.48 6.37
CA ALA A 51 -5.99 -13.12 5.91
C ALA A 51 -6.61 -13.16 4.51
N ASP A 52 -7.62 -12.32 4.29
CA ASP A 52 -8.31 -12.20 3.00
C ASP A 52 -7.59 -11.24 2.05
N GLU A 53 -6.92 -10.24 2.63
CA GLU A 53 -6.32 -9.12 1.91
C GLU A 53 -4.95 -8.78 2.53
N VAL A 54 -4.11 -8.08 1.77
CA VAL A 54 -2.84 -7.54 2.27
C VAL A 54 -2.64 -6.11 1.78
N VAL A 55 -2.21 -5.25 2.70
CA VAL A 55 -1.64 -3.93 2.39
C VAL A 55 -0.13 -4.03 2.50
N THR A 56 0.60 -3.67 1.45
CA THR A 56 2.07 -3.79 1.40
C THR A 56 2.71 -2.61 0.66
N ALA A 57 3.99 -2.38 0.93
CA ALA A 57 4.85 -1.43 0.24
C ALA A 57 5.97 -2.14 -0.56
N ILE A 58 5.77 -3.41 -0.94
CA ILE A 58 6.72 -4.10 -1.84
C ILE A 58 6.75 -3.36 -3.19
N GLU A 59 7.90 -2.81 -3.53
CA GLU A 59 8.14 -2.10 -4.80
C GLU A 59 8.81 -2.98 -5.86
N ASP A 60 9.43 -4.10 -5.45
CA ASP A 60 10.10 -5.01 -6.37
C ASP A 60 9.09 -5.67 -7.33
N PRO A 61 9.21 -5.46 -8.65
CA PRO A 61 8.25 -6.01 -9.62
C PRO A 61 8.23 -7.53 -9.67
N CYS A 62 9.34 -8.21 -9.40
CA CYS A 62 9.42 -9.66 -9.38
C CYS A 62 8.65 -10.22 -8.18
N GLU A 63 8.83 -9.63 -7.00
CA GLU A 63 8.08 -10.02 -5.79
C GLU A 63 6.58 -9.72 -5.97
N MET A 64 6.23 -8.57 -6.52
CA MET A 64 4.84 -8.23 -6.81
C MET A 64 4.20 -9.22 -7.79
N ASN A 65 4.91 -9.60 -8.85
CA ASN A 65 4.43 -10.58 -9.82
C ASN A 65 4.22 -11.97 -9.19
N LYS A 66 5.06 -12.39 -8.23
CA LYS A 66 4.85 -13.64 -7.48
C LYS A 66 3.54 -13.62 -6.67
N LEU A 67 3.22 -12.50 -6.03
CA LEU A 67 1.96 -12.32 -5.30
C LEU A 67 0.75 -12.46 -6.25
N LEU A 68 0.78 -11.72 -7.37
CA LEU A 68 -0.28 -11.75 -8.38
C LEU A 68 -0.47 -13.14 -8.98
N SER A 69 0.63 -13.81 -9.34
CA SER A 69 0.62 -15.18 -9.87
C SER A 69 0.08 -16.20 -8.86
N SER A 70 0.15 -15.89 -7.57
CA SER A 70 -0.40 -16.70 -6.49
C SER A 70 -1.86 -16.36 -6.17
N GLY A 71 -2.50 -15.48 -6.96
CA GLY A 71 -3.89 -15.05 -6.77
C GLY A 71 -4.09 -13.98 -5.70
N VAL A 72 -3.01 -13.43 -5.13
CA VAL A 72 -3.08 -12.32 -4.19
C VAL A 72 -2.99 -11.02 -4.97
N GLN A 73 -3.94 -10.11 -4.76
CA GLN A 73 -3.92 -8.78 -5.37
C GLN A 73 -3.65 -7.74 -4.27
N PRO A 74 -2.39 -7.36 -4.01
CA PRO A 74 -2.07 -6.50 -2.88
C PRO A 74 -2.72 -5.13 -3.04
N LEU A 75 -3.11 -4.56 -1.91
CA LEU A 75 -3.52 -3.17 -1.79
C LEU A 75 -2.29 -2.32 -1.51
N VAL A 76 -2.21 -1.17 -2.16
CA VAL A 76 -1.21 -0.15 -1.87
C VAL A 76 -1.88 1.12 -1.40
N MET A 77 -1.17 1.84 -0.54
CA MET A 77 -1.63 3.08 0.05
C MET A 77 -1.28 4.24 -0.88
N ILE A 78 -2.29 4.96 -1.39
CA ILE A 78 -2.06 6.16 -2.22
C ILE A 78 -2.04 7.38 -1.31
N THR A 79 -0.90 8.08 -1.31
CA THR A 79 -0.68 9.25 -0.45
C THR A 79 -0.37 10.50 -1.26
N GLU A 80 -0.67 11.66 -0.68
CA GLU A 80 -0.28 12.97 -1.19
C GLU A 80 0.51 13.73 -0.13
N ASP A 81 1.55 14.42 -0.56
CA ASP A 81 2.35 15.29 0.31
C ASP A 81 1.58 16.57 0.63
N VAL A 82 1.45 16.90 1.92
CA VAL A 82 0.69 18.06 2.38
C VAL A 82 1.61 19.18 2.85
N ALA A 83 2.60 18.83 3.67
CA ALA A 83 3.49 19.78 4.31
C ALA A 83 4.77 19.09 4.79
N GLU A 84 5.78 19.90 5.09
CA GLU A 84 7.00 19.49 5.79
C GLU A 84 7.22 20.44 6.97
N CYS A 85 7.55 19.89 8.14
CA CYS A 85 7.87 20.64 9.36
C CYS A 85 9.29 20.33 9.83
N GLY A 86 9.86 21.22 10.65
CA GLY A 86 11.15 20.98 11.29
C GLY A 86 11.09 20.02 12.48
N SER A 87 9.93 19.90 13.15
CA SER A 87 9.72 18.97 14.25
C SER A 87 8.31 18.37 14.29
N ARG A 88 8.12 17.34 15.11
CA ARG A 88 6.80 16.72 15.33
C ARG A 88 5.82 17.69 15.98
N GLU A 89 6.27 18.52 16.94
CA GLU A 89 5.40 19.46 17.63
C GLU A 89 4.75 20.47 16.67
N GLU A 90 5.49 20.93 15.67
CA GLU A 90 5.00 21.84 14.63
C GLU A 90 3.90 21.21 13.75
N CYS A 91 3.89 19.89 13.66
CA CYS A 91 3.02 19.11 12.79
C CYS A 91 1.82 18.46 13.52
N LEU A 92 1.68 18.65 14.84
CA LEU A 92 0.62 18.03 15.65
C LEU A 92 -0.80 18.37 15.18
N GLU A 93 -1.00 19.56 14.62
CA GLU A 93 -2.32 19.96 14.10
C GLU A 93 -2.79 19.06 12.94
N TYR A 94 -1.87 18.45 12.20
CA TYR A 94 -2.19 17.58 11.08
C TYR A 94 -2.56 16.17 11.55
N GLU A 95 -1.89 15.65 12.57
CA GLU A 95 -2.24 14.37 13.19
C GLU A 95 -3.69 14.37 13.69
N SER A 96 -4.12 15.49 14.30
CA SER A 96 -5.52 15.67 14.74
C SER A 96 -6.56 15.66 13.61
N LYS A 97 -6.13 15.97 12.38
CA LYS A 97 -6.97 15.96 11.17
C LYS A 97 -6.91 14.61 10.44
N GLY A 98 -6.20 13.63 10.97
CA GLY A 98 -6.06 12.28 10.40
C GLY A 98 -4.95 12.14 9.37
N TYR A 99 -4.07 13.13 9.23
CA TYR A 99 -2.87 13.02 8.40
C TYR A 99 -1.82 12.14 9.09
N LEU A 100 -1.00 11.47 8.28
CA LEU A 100 0.11 10.67 8.75
C LEU A 100 1.37 11.53 8.85
N LEU A 101 2.07 11.44 9.97
CA LEU A 101 3.35 12.08 10.21
C LEU A 101 4.47 11.05 10.01
N LEU A 102 5.34 11.29 9.03
CA LEU A 102 6.51 10.46 8.72
C LEU A 102 7.77 11.18 9.20
N GLU A 103 8.44 10.62 10.19
CA GLU A 103 9.70 11.17 10.70
C GLU A 103 10.84 10.85 9.73
N LYS A 104 11.63 11.88 9.39
CA LYS A 104 12.82 11.82 8.54
C LYS A 104 14.01 12.41 9.29
N GLU A 105 15.22 12.18 8.77
CA GLU A 105 16.45 12.72 9.37
C GLU A 105 16.44 14.27 9.48
N ASP A 106 15.84 14.95 8.49
CA ASP A 106 15.81 16.42 8.40
C ASP A 106 14.50 17.07 8.89
N GLY A 107 13.56 16.31 9.42
CA GLY A 107 12.27 16.85 9.88
C GLY A 107 11.11 15.87 9.81
N VAL A 108 9.88 16.40 9.70
CA VAL A 108 8.65 15.60 9.65
C VAL A 108 7.88 15.89 8.37
N LYS A 109 7.55 14.84 7.62
CA LYS A 109 6.71 14.93 6.42
C LYS A 109 5.26 14.61 6.78
N VAL A 110 4.34 15.48 6.38
CA VAL A 110 2.90 15.25 6.54
C VAL A 110 2.34 14.70 5.24
N VAL A 111 1.71 13.52 5.32
CA VAL A 111 1.07 12.89 4.16
C VAL A 111 -0.41 12.65 4.40
N ALA A 112 -1.21 12.92 3.38
CA ALA A 112 -2.63 12.60 3.33
C ALA A 112 -2.82 11.24 2.67
N LEU A 113 -3.48 10.33 3.36
CA LEU A 113 -3.99 9.12 2.73
C LEU A 113 -5.22 9.48 1.89
N LYS A 114 -5.16 9.20 0.58
CA LYS A 114 -6.27 9.42 -0.35
C LYS A 114 -7.16 8.20 -0.46
N GLU A 115 -6.56 7.06 -0.75
CA GLU A 115 -7.28 5.82 -1.02
C GLU A 115 -6.36 4.59 -0.94
N PHE A 116 -6.97 3.41 -1.01
CA PHE A 116 -6.29 2.15 -1.27
C PHE A 116 -6.69 1.63 -2.64
N LEU A 117 -5.69 1.32 -3.45
CA LEU A 117 -5.87 0.74 -4.77
C LEU A 117 -5.24 -0.66 -4.84
N ARG A 118 -5.81 -1.53 -5.66
CA ARG A 118 -5.12 -2.77 -6.02
C ARG A 118 -3.96 -2.42 -6.94
N VAL A 119 -2.85 -3.12 -6.80
CA VAL A 119 -1.70 -2.95 -7.70
C VAL A 119 -2.09 -3.13 -9.16
N VAL A 120 -3.00 -4.05 -9.47
CA VAL A 120 -3.50 -4.24 -10.84
C VAL A 120 -4.18 -2.99 -11.40
N ASP A 121 -4.94 -2.26 -10.59
CA ASP A 121 -5.66 -1.06 -11.02
C ASP A 121 -4.69 0.07 -11.37
N ILE A 122 -3.56 0.15 -10.67
CA ILE A 122 -2.50 1.14 -10.92
C ILE A 122 -1.71 0.79 -12.19
N MET A 123 -1.37 -0.49 -12.37
CA MET A 123 -0.66 -0.92 -13.58
C MET A 123 -1.48 -0.61 -14.83
N PHE A 124 -2.80 -0.79 -14.81
CA PHE A 124 -3.66 -0.41 -15.94
C PHE A 124 -3.73 1.09 -16.19
N GLN A 125 -3.48 1.94 -15.19
CA GLN A 125 -3.41 3.40 -15.36
C GLN A 125 -2.08 3.87 -15.98
N LEU A 126 -1.01 3.07 -15.91
CA LEU A 126 0.32 3.40 -16.43
C LEU A 126 0.58 2.91 -17.87
N VAL A 127 -0.33 2.11 -18.44
CA VAL A 127 -0.21 1.65 -19.83
C VAL A 127 -1.08 2.55 -20.71
N GLU A 128 -0.51 3.62 -21.25
CA GLU A 128 -0.99 4.10 -22.55
C GLU A 128 -0.77 2.96 -23.56
N PRO A 129 -1.78 2.57 -24.36
CA PRO A 129 -1.64 1.50 -25.34
C PRO A 129 -0.80 1.97 -26.53
N SER A 130 0.52 1.96 -26.36
CA SER A 130 1.55 2.06 -27.41
C SER A 130 2.84 1.52 -26.77
N GLU A 131 3.51 0.47 -27.24
CA GLU A 131 3.77 0.05 -28.60
C GLU A 131 3.81 -1.48 -28.67
N VAL A 132 3.17 -2.07 -29.67
CA VAL A 132 3.50 -3.42 -30.13
C VAL A 132 4.81 -3.27 -30.90
N HIS A 133 5.94 -3.67 -30.32
CA HIS A 133 7.14 -3.88 -31.12
C HIS A 133 6.91 -5.11 -32.00
N VAL A 134 6.45 -4.87 -33.23
CA VAL A 134 6.55 -5.85 -34.30
C VAL A 134 8.05 -6.04 -34.53
N HIS A 135 8.58 -7.19 -34.13
CA HIS A 135 9.89 -7.61 -34.59
C HIS A 135 9.75 -7.89 -36.09
N ASP A 136 10.22 -6.96 -36.92
CA ASP A 136 10.45 -7.26 -38.32
C ASP A 136 11.55 -8.33 -38.38
N GLU A 137 11.15 -9.57 -38.66
CA GLU A 137 12.06 -10.60 -39.14
C GLU A 137 12.45 -10.21 -40.57
N GLU A 138 13.63 -9.60 -40.73
CA GLU A 138 14.26 -9.43 -42.05
C GLU A 138 14.83 -10.79 -42.51
N GLU A 139 14.24 -11.34 -43.58
CA GLU A 139 14.79 -12.42 -44.43
C GLU A 139 16.05 -11.99 -45.19
#